data_AF-A0A0G0BPA9-F1
#
_entry.id   AF-A0A0G0BPA9-F1
#
_cell.length_a   1.000
_cell.length_b   1.000
_cell.length_c   1.000
_cell.angle_alpha   90.00
_cell.angle_beta   90.00
_cell.angle_gamma   90.00
#
_symmetry.space_group_name_H-M   'P 1'
#
loop_
_entity.id
_entity.type
_entity.pdbx_description
1 polymer ?
#
loop_
_entity_poly.entity_id
_entity_poly.type
_entity_poly.pdbx_seq_one_letter_code
_entity_poly.pdbx_strand_id
1 'polypeptide(L)'
;GNTALGYFGLFGNTTGSYNVALGYRAARFHADGTTALTDAENSIYIGGDVRGKDNSDSNSIVIGYNAIGMGANTAVWGNTSILNHYFSGNINEVPPKT
;
A
#
# COMPACT_ATOMS: atom_id res chain seq x y z
N GLY A 1 7.07 2.82 -14.95
CA GLY A 1 8.29 2.47 -14.19
C GLY A 1 8.02 2.61 -12.71
N ASN A 2 8.65 1.78 -11.87
CA ASN A 2 8.46 1.81 -10.41
C ASN A 2 9.51 2.71 -9.75
N THR A 3 9.14 3.36 -8.65
CA THR A 3 10.07 4.09 -7.76
C THR A 3 10.16 3.35 -6.44
N ALA A 4 11.34 2.88 -6.07
CA ALA A 4 11.59 2.19 -4.80
C ALA A 4 12.73 2.87 -4.04
N LEU A 5 12.48 3.29 -2.80
CA LEU A 5 13.48 3.84 -1.89
C LEU A 5 13.41 3.11 -0.55
N GLY A 6 14.47 2.38 -0.21
CA GLY A 6 14.56 1.58 1.01
C GLY A 6 14.96 0.15 0.71
N TYR A 7 15.53 -0.53 1.71
CA TYR A 7 16.04 -1.89 1.54
C TYR A 7 14.88 -2.87 1.26
N PHE A 8 14.96 -3.58 0.13
CA PHE A 8 13.93 -4.49 -0.38
C PHE A 8 12.55 -3.88 -0.72
N GLY A 9 12.47 -2.57 -0.94
CA GLY A 9 11.25 -1.96 -1.49
C GLY A 9 10.91 -2.55 -2.87
N LEU A 10 9.67 -3.01 -3.06
CA LEU A 10 9.19 -3.67 -4.29
C LEU A 10 10.03 -4.89 -4.77
N PHE A 11 10.86 -5.48 -3.91
CA PHE A 11 11.75 -6.58 -4.33
C PHE A 11 11.02 -7.82 -4.85
N GLY A 12 9.79 -8.04 -4.40
CA GLY A 12 8.92 -9.12 -4.87
C GLY A 12 8.13 -8.79 -6.13
N ASN A 13 8.12 -7.54 -6.59
CA ASN A 13 7.29 -7.11 -7.73
C ASN A 13 7.96 -7.51 -9.07
N THR A 14 7.21 -8.20 -9.94
CA THR A 14 7.73 -8.74 -11.21
C THR A 14 6.95 -8.25 -12.43
N THR A 15 5.63 -8.15 -12.36
CA THR A 15 4.78 -7.74 -13.48
C THR A 15 4.16 -6.35 -13.28
N GLY A 16 4.03 -5.93 -12.03
CA GLY A 16 3.43 -4.68 -11.62
C GLY A 16 4.23 -3.43 -12.02
N SER A 17 3.52 -2.36 -12.36
CA SER A 17 4.12 -1.12 -12.86
C SER A 17 3.49 0.14 -12.25
N TYR A 18 4.22 1.26 -12.33
CA TYR A 18 3.81 2.58 -11.83
C TYR A 18 3.55 2.64 -10.31
N ASN A 19 4.32 1.86 -9.55
CA ASN A 19 4.27 1.88 -8.08
C ASN A 19 5.29 2.83 -7.47
N VAL A 20 4.94 3.38 -6.31
CA VAL A 20 5.86 4.08 -5.41
C VAL A 20 5.98 3.26 -4.13
N ALA A 21 7.19 2.86 -3.75
CA ALA A 21 7.47 2.19 -2.48
C ALA A 21 8.58 2.88 -1.71
N LEU A 22 8.28 3.39 -0.52
CA LEU A 22 9.21 4.12 0.34
C LEU A 22 9.26 3.46 1.72
N GLY A 23 10.37 2.81 2.07
CA GLY A 23 10.58 2.16 3.37
C GLY A 23 11.25 0.78 3.27
N TYR A 24 11.71 0.27 4.43
CA TYR A 24 12.22 -1.09 4.55
C TYR A 24 11.13 -2.11 4.21
N ARG A 25 11.37 -3.00 3.24
CA ARG A 25 10.44 -4.04 2.76
C ARG A 25 9.05 -3.51 2.32
N ALA A 26 8.96 -2.23 1.98
CA ALA A 26 7.71 -1.64 1.49
C ALA A 26 7.23 -2.35 0.21
N ALA A 27 5.95 -2.75 0.18
CA ALA A 27 5.34 -3.47 -0.95
C ALA A 27 6.06 -4.78 -1.33
N ARG A 28 6.75 -5.42 -0.39
CA ARG A 28 7.45 -6.69 -0.67
C ARG A 28 6.51 -7.89 -0.60
N PHE A 29 5.55 -7.87 0.32
CA PHE A 29 4.67 -9.00 0.61
C PHE A 29 3.19 -8.64 0.58
N HIS A 30 2.39 -9.71 0.46
CA HIS A 30 0.97 -9.76 0.77
C HIS A 30 0.70 -9.56 2.27
N ALA A 31 -0.57 -9.57 2.64
CA ALA A 31 -1.03 -9.40 4.01
C ALA A 31 -0.46 -10.46 4.97
N ASP A 32 -0.18 -11.67 4.47
CA ASP A 32 0.42 -12.77 5.24
C ASP A 32 1.87 -12.49 5.69
N GLY A 33 2.53 -11.49 5.09
CA GLY A 33 3.93 -11.13 5.39
C GLY A 33 4.97 -12.09 4.81
N THR A 34 4.57 -13.06 3.98
CA THR A 34 5.44 -14.11 3.43
C THR A 34 5.34 -14.26 1.93
N THR A 35 4.14 -14.13 1.35
CA THR A 35 3.94 -14.27 -0.10
C THR A 35 4.33 -12.97 -0.80
N ALA A 36 5.11 -13.07 -1.88
CA ALA A 36 5.60 -11.88 -2.60
C ALA A 36 4.46 -11.14 -3.32
N LEU A 37 4.47 -9.81 -3.24
CA LEU A 37 3.55 -8.94 -3.98
C LEU A 37 4.06 -8.70 -5.40
N THR A 38 3.71 -9.58 -6.34
CA THR A 38 4.31 -9.64 -7.68
C THR A 38 3.64 -8.76 -8.72
N ASP A 39 2.34 -8.49 -8.57
CA ASP A 39 1.51 -7.95 -9.67
C ASP A 39 0.85 -6.60 -9.35
N ALA A 40 1.03 -6.05 -8.14
CA ALA A 40 0.45 -4.76 -7.77
C ALA A 40 0.93 -3.64 -8.73
N GLU A 41 0.03 -2.76 -9.12
CA GLU A 41 0.26 -1.71 -10.11
C GLU A 41 -0.46 -0.40 -9.73
N ASN A 42 0.04 0.73 -10.21
CA ASN A 42 -0.53 2.07 -9.98
C ASN A 42 -0.73 2.41 -8.49
N SER A 43 0.12 1.90 -7.59
CA SER A 43 -0.10 1.96 -6.14
C SER A 43 0.98 2.74 -5.39
N ILE A 44 0.64 3.22 -4.20
CA ILE A 44 1.51 3.96 -3.27
C ILE A 44 1.66 3.16 -1.99
N TYR A 45 2.89 2.84 -1.63
CA TYR A 45 3.27 2.07 -0.44
C TYR A 45 4.34 2.85 0.35
N ILE A 46 3.97 3.49 1.47
CA ILE A 46 4.90 4.34 2.23
C ILE A 46 4.92 3.91 3.69
N GLY A 47 6.08 3.46 4.18
CA GLY A 47 6.27 2.98 5.54
C GLY A 47 7.13 1.71 5.58
N GLY A 48 7.80 1.49 6.71
CA GLY A 48 8.50 0.22 6.95
C GLY A 48 7.50 -0.94 7.08
N ASP A 49 7.81 -2.06 6.43
CA ASP A 49 6.99 -3.28 6.40
C ASP A 49 5.52 -3.05 5.98
N VAL A 50 5.27 -2.03 5.14
CA VAL A 50 3.95 -1.85 4.53
C VAL A 50 3.70 -2.95 3.49
N ARG A 51 2.50 -3.52 3.49
CA ARG A 51 2.13 -4.70 2.70
C ARG A 51 0.89 -4.44 1.86
N GLY A 52 0.82 -5.07 0.69
CA GLY A 52 -0.42 -5.16 -0.07
C GLY A 52 -1.29 -6.31 0.45
N LYS A 53 -2.56 -6.37 0.05
CA LYS A 53 -3.45 -7.48 0.41
C LYS A 53 -3.02 -8.77 -0.28
N ASP A 54 -2.98 -8.74 -1.61
CA ASP A 54 -2.67 -9.85 -2.51
C ASP A 54 -2.20 -9.29 -3.87
N ASN A 55 -1.99 -10.14 -4.88
CA ASN A 55 -1.54 -9.69 -6.20
C ASN A 55 -2.58 -8.87 -6.99
N SER A 56 -3.84 -8.80 -6.54
CA SER A 56 -4.88 -7.96 -7.13
C SER A 56 -4.99 -6.60 -6.43
N ASP A 57 -3.89 -6.08 -5.86
CA ASP A 57 -3.86 -4.83 -5.08
C ASP A 57 -3.47 -3.60 -5.92
N SER A 58 -4.13 -3.46 -7.07
CA SER A 58 -3.91 -2.37 -8.02
C SER A 58 -4.64 -1.08 -7.61
N ASN A 59 -4.06 0.09 -7.89
CA ASN A 59 -4.66 1.39 -7.54
C ASN A 59 -4.92 1.54 -6.02
N SER A 60 -3.94 1.15 -5.21
CA SER A 60 -4.04 1.19 -3.74
C SER A 60 -3.12 2.24 -3.14
N ILE A 61 -3.55 2.85 -2.03
CA ILE A 61 -2.73 3.77 -1.22
C ILE A 61 -2.57 3.13 0.16
N VAL A 62 -1.36 2.77 0.56
CA VAL A 62 -1.09 2.14 1.86
C VAL A 62 0.06 2.89 2.53
N ILE A 63 -0.25 3.60 3.61
CA ILE A 63 0.69 4.51 4.28
C ILE A 63 0.72 4.21 5.77
N GLY A 64 1.90 3.94 6.31
CA GLY A 64 2.17 3.69 7.73
C GLY A 64 3.08 2.50 7.99
N TYR A 65 3.79 2.51 9.12
CA TYR A 65 4.54 1.34 9.59
C TYR A 65 3.61 0.15 9.80
N ASN A 66 3.94 -1.01 9.23
CA ASN A 66 3.14 -2.25 9.29
C ASN A 66 1.70 -2.13 8.75
N ALA A 67 1.36 -1.08 8.01
CA ALA A 67 0.02 -0.98 7.40
C ALA A 67 -0.17 -2.08 6.32
N ILE A 68 -1.40 -2.57 6.19
CA ILE A 68 -1.77 -3.64 5.26
C ILE A 68 -2.87 -3.10 4.35
N GLY A 69 -2.68 -3.19 3.03
CA GLY A 69 -3.67 -2.84 2.02
C GLY A 69 -4.94 -3.67 2.12
N MET A 70 -6.04 -3.13 1.61
CA MET A 70 -7.36 -3.78 1.64
C MET A 70 -7.80 -4.34 0.29
N GLY A 71 -6.90 -4.36 -0.71
CA GLY A 71 -7.16 -4.77 -2.08
C GLY A 71 -7.35 -3.56 -2.99
N ALA A 72 -7.50 -3.83 -4.29
CA ALA A 72 -7.54 -2.79 -5.30
C ALA A 72 -8.54 -1.66 -5.01
N ASN A 73 -8.17 -0.44 -5.41
CA ASN A 73 -8.98 0.77 -5.29
C ASN A 73 -9.29 1.17 -3.84
N THR A 74 -8.38 0.87 -2.90
CA THR A 74 -8.55 1.24 -1.48
C THR A 74 -7.42 2.14 -0.98
N ALA A 75 -7.71 2.91 0.07
CA ALA A 75 -6.72 3.72 0.78
C ALA A 75 -6.70 3.34 2.26
N VAL A 76 -5.50 3.09 2.80
CA VAL A 76 -5.21 2.69 4.18
C VAL A 76 -4.19 3.66 4.77
N TRP A 77 -4.53 4.26 5.91
CA TRP A 77 -3.75 5.32 6.58
C TRP A 77 -3.25 4.90 7.96
N GLY A 78 -2.51 3.80 8.03
CA GLY A 78 -1.92 3.29 9.26
C GLY A 78 -2.25 1.82 9.50
N ASN A 79 -1.76 1.28 10.61
CA ASN A 79 -2.06 -0.09 11.03
C ASN A 79 -3.23 -0.12 12.03
N THR A 80 -3.64 -1.32 12.44
CA THR A 80 -4.78 -1.52 13.35
C THR A 80 -4.57 -1.01 14.77
N SER A 81 -3.36 -0.59 15.14
CA SER A 81 -3.05 -0.01 16.45
C SER A 81 -3.24 1.50 16.49
N ILE A 82 -3.59 2.15 15.37
CA ILE A 82 -3.96 3.57 15.36
C ILE A 82 -5.26 3.75 16.14
N LEU A 83 -5.24 4.64 17.14
CA LEU A 83 -6.41 4.92 17.99
C LEU A 83 -7.30 6.04 17.44
N ASN A 84 -6.68 7.05 16.82
CA ASN A 84 -7.37 8.23 16.31
C ASN A 84 -6.74 8.68 15.00
N HIS A 85 -7.58 9.01 14.02
CA HIS A 85 -7.17 9.78 12.86
C HIS A 85 -7.64 11.23 13.05
N TYR A 86 -6.71 12.18 12.98
CA TYR A 86 -7.02 13.59 13.12
C TYR A 86 -7.04 14.26 11.74
N PHE A 87 -8.18 14.81 11.36
CA PHE A 87 -8.35 15.61 10.15
C PHE A 87 -8.82 17.01 10.55
N SER A 88 -8.18 18.05 10.02
CA SER A 88 -8.62 19.44 10.18
C SER A 88 -9.45 19.85 8.96
N GLY A 89 -10.76 20.03 9.14
CA GLY A 89 -11.69 20.42 8.07
C GLY A 89 -12.70 19.33 7.70
N ASN A 90 -13.56 19.63 6.71
CA ASN A 90 -14.60 18.71 6.25
C ASN A 90 -14.00 17.53 5.47
N ILE A 91 -14.48 16.32 5.76
CA ILE A 91 -14.24 15.13 4.92
C ILE A 91 -15.48 14.97 4.04
N ASN A 92 -15.35 15.31 2.76
CA ASN A 92 -16.44 15.20 1.80
C ASN A 92 -16.35 13.86 1.08
N GLU A 93 -17.36 13.03 1.23
CA GLU A 93 -17.49 11.80 0.44
C GLU A 93 -17.98 12.15 -0.97
N VAL A 94 -17.33 11.58 -1.98
CA VAL A 94 -17.87 11.56 -3.34
C VAL A 94 -18.75 10.32 -3.44
N PRO A 95 -20.04 10.46 -3.82
CA PRO A 95 -20.91 9.30 -4.00
C PRO A 95 -20.29 8.28 -4.96
N PRO A 96 -20.50 6.97 -4.73
CA PRO A 96 -20.01 5.94 -5.64
C PRO A 96 -20.48 6.25 -7.08
N LYS A 97 -19.55 6.17 -8.05
CA LYS A 97 -19.95 6.22 -9.45
C LYS A 97 -20.75 4.96 -9.76
N THR A 98 -21.96 5.14 -10.28
CA THR A 98 -22.80 4.06 -10.85
C THR A 98 -22.11 3.39 -12.02
#